data_AF-A0A0S7WDV3-F1
#
_entry.id   AF-A0A0S7WDV3-F1
#
_cell.length_a   1.000
_cell.length_b   1.000
_cell.length_c   1.000
_cell.angle_alpha   90.00
_cell.angle_beta   90.00
_cell.angle_gamma   90.00
#
_symmetry.space_group_name_H-M   'P 1'
#
loop_
_entity.id
_entity.type
_entity.pdbx_description
1 polymer ?
#
loop_
_entity_poly.entity_id
_entity_poly.type
_entity_poly.pdbx_seq_one_letter_code
_entity_poly.pdbx_strand_id
1 'polypeptide(L)'
;MSSHKSFFLSLILLFSISFTFCSPGEREATAPKTDCEVILGSLSKLEDFQFRDSISVYLPENLHYYLDGGAEFYLNNGFVKLATSLVASKKTDQDITVEVYRVQKPSQADFIYRTERGDSPDNFPIGDKGYRSDGYMQFVKGVFLVKLLAYDATEAQLEASVALAKFLEASIQP
;
A
#
# COMPACT_ATOMS: atom_id res chain seq x y z
N MET A 1 -51.39 41.02 61.70
CA MET A 1 -50.15 41.56 62.30
C MET A 1 -49.03 41.32 61.30
N SER A 2 -48.57 42.40 60.64
CA SER A 2 -47.38 42.51 59.77
C SER A 2 -47.38 41.71 58.45
N SER A 3 -46.91 42.18 57.29
CA SER A 3 -46.64 43.52 56.72
C SER A 3 -46.22 43.27 55.26
N HIS A 4 -46.56 44.22 54.39
CA HIS A 4 -46.17 44.38 52.99
C HIS A 4 -44.69 44.10 52.65
N LYS A 5 -44.43 43.70 51.39
CA LYS A 5 -43.75 44.55 50.37
C LYS A 5 -43.60 43.83 49.02
N SER A 6 -44.30 44.34 48.01
CA SER A 6 -43.94 44.24 46.60
C SER A 6 -42.80 45.21 46.32
N PHE A 7 -41.71 44.81 45.64
CA PHE A 7 -40.98 45.61 44.63
C PHE A 7 -39.72 44.88 44.10
N PHE A 8 -39.31 45.25 42.89
CA PHE A 8 -38.04 44.95 42.18
C PHE A 8 -37.96 43.70 41.29
N LEU A 9 -38.59 43.84 40.11
CA LEU A 9 -37.90 43.96 38.82
C LEU A 9 -36.36 43.72 38.87
N SER A 10 -35.88 42.58 38.39
CA SER A 10 -34.55 42.51 37.77
C SER A 10 -34.46 41.35 36.77
N LEU A 11 -34.57 41.75 35.51
CA LEU A 11 -34.27 41.02 34.30
C LEU A 11 -32.77 40.72 34.28
N ILE A 12 -32.35 39.49 34.59
CA ILE A 12 -30.97 39.05 34.37
C ILE A 12 -30.97 38.02 33.25
N LEU A 13 -30.70 38.57 32.07
CA LEU A 13 -30.32 37.90 30.84
C LEU A 13 -29.04 37.09 31.07
N LEU A 14 -29.15 35.76 31.22
CA LEU A 14 -28.01 34.86 31.15
C LEU A 14 -28.10 34.04 29.86
N PHE A 15 -27.39 34.56 28.86
CA PHE A 15 -26.94 33.87 27.66
C PHE A 15 -26.50 32.44 28.03
N SER A 16 -27.35 31.45 27.75
CA SER A 16 -26.90 30.06 27.71
C SER A 16 -25.99 29.92 26.50
N ILE A 17 -24.70 30.04 26.76
CA ILE A 17 -23.61 29.77 25.84
C ILE A 17 -23.85 28.36 25.31
N SER A 18 -24.25 28.27 24.04
CA SER A 18 -24.20 27.04 23.27
C SER A 18 -22.79 26.51 23.39
N PHE A 19 -22.60 25.47 24.22
CA PHE A 19 -21.44 24.61 24.14
C PHE A 19 -21.56 23.87 22.81
N THR A 20 -21.14 24.55 21.74
CA THR A 20 -20.73 23.92 20.52
C THR A 20 -19.57 23.04 20.92
N PHE A 21 -19.88 21.78 21.25
CA PHE A 21 -18.92 20.71 21.37
C PHE A 21 -18.34 20.53 19.96
N CYS A 22 -17.38 21.41 19.64
CA CYS A 22 -16.55 21.32 18.47
C CYS A 22 -15.68 20.09 18.73
N SER A 23 -16.18 18.91 18.33
CA SER A 23 -15.36 17.72 18.21
C SER A 23 -14.14 18.14 17.40
N PRO A 24 -12.92 18.09 17.95
CA PRO A 24 -11.74 18.17 17.11
C PRO A 24 -11.85 16.97 16.18
N GLY A 25 -12.19 17.22 14.92
CA GLY A 25 -12.06 16.21 13.88
C GLY A 25 -10.64 15.70 13.99
N GLU A 26 -10.50 14.41 14.23
CA GLU A 26 -9.23 13.70 14.19
C GLU A 26 -8.61 14.05 12.84
N ARG A 27 -7.71 15.03 12.84
CA ARG A 27 -6.72 15.16 11.80
C ARG A 27 -5.83 13.96 12.02
N GLU A 28 -6.16 12.86 11.34
CA GLU A 28 -5.23 11.76 11.09
C GLU A 28 -3.94 12.45 10.62
N ALA A 29 -2.96 12.52 11.52
CA ALA A 29 -1.65 13.05 11.21
C ALA A 29 -1.10 12.10 10.15
N THR A 30 -1.22 12.48 8.89
CA THR A 30 -0.69 11.72 7.77
C THR A 30 0.83 11.76 7.89
N ALA A 31 1.39 10.76 8.58
CA ALA A 31 2.75 10.33 8.31
C ALA A 31 2.91 10.21 6.79
N PRO A 32 4.10 10.49 6.21
CA PRO A 32 4.30 10.32 4.79
C PRO A 32 4.00 8.86 4.42
N LYS A 33 2.81 8.60 3.87
CA LYS A 33 2.44 7.28 3.36
C LYS A 33 3.33 7.06 2.14
N THR A 34 4.44 6.33 2.30
CA THR A 34 5.40 6.05 1.23
C THR A 34 4.65 5.56 0.00
N ASP A 35 4.92 6.15 -1.17
CA ASP A 35 4.17 5.85 -2.38
C ASP A 35 4.79 4.70 -3.18
N CYS A 36 4.02 4.08 -4.08
CA CYS A 36 4.42 2.87 -4.80
C CYS A 36 5.71 3.08 -5.61
N GLU A 37 5.77 4.20 -6.33
CA GLU A 37 6.91 4.61 -7.15
C GLU A 37 8.16 4.96 -6.32
N VAL A 38 7.97 5.40 -5.07
CA VAL A 38 9.08 5.67 -4.15
C VAL A 38 9.66 4.36 -3.62
N ILE A 39 8.79 3.41 -3.26
CA ILE A 39 9.19 2.05 -2.85
C ILE A 39 9.94 1.38 -3.99
N LEU A 40 9.37 1.36 -5.20
CA LEU A 40 10.00 0.74 -6.36
C LEU A 40 11.31 1.46 -6.74
N GLY A 41 11.30 2.80 -6.78
CA GLY A 41 12.48 3.61 -7.10
C GLY A 41 13.64 3.47 -6.12
N SER A 42 13.38 3.00 -4.90
CA SER A 42 14.42 2.71 -3.91
C SER A 42 15.39 1.62 -4.36
N LEU A 43 15.01 0.76 -5.32
CA LEU A 43 15.89 -0.24 -5.93
C LEU A 43 17.14 0.37 -6.60
N SER A 44 17.10 1.65 -6.98
CA SER A 44 18.26 2.38 -7.50
C SER A 44 19.46 2.43 -6.54
N LYS A 45 19.24 2.14 -5.25
CA LYS A 45 20.30 2.04 -4.23
C LYS A 45 21.09 0.73 -4.31
N LEU A 46 20.60 -0.26 -5.05
CA LEU A 46 21.29 -1.54 -5.23
C LEU A 46 22.21 -1.46 -6.45
N GLU A 47 23.52 -1.40 -6.21
CA GLU A 47 24.51 -1.26 -7.29
C GLU A 47 24.54 -2.46 -8.27
N ASP A 48 24.14 -3.64 -7.80
CA ASP A 48 24.10 -4.89 -8.58
C ASP A 48 22.88 -4.99 -9.52
N PHE A 49 21.97 -4.01 -9.47
CA PHE A 49 20.74 -3.99 -10.25
C PHE A 49 20.64 -2.73 -11.11
N GLN A 50 19.85 -2.82 -12.17
CA GLN A 50 19.55 -1.69 -13.04
C GLN A 50 18.12 -1.74 -13.54
N PHE A 51 17.48 -0.58 -13.60
CA PHE A 51 16.22 -0.42 -14.32
C PHE A 51 16.47 -0.52 -15.83
N ARG A 52 15.58 -1.23 -16.52
CA ARG A 52 15.62 -1.43 -17.98
C ARG A 52 14.68 -0.45 -18.69
N ASP A 53 13.68 0.02 -17.98
CA ASP A 53 12.72 1.04 -18.40
C ASP A 53 12.48 2.07 -17.28
N SER A 54 11.66 3.07 -17.56
CA SER A 54 11.18 3.99 -16.54
C SER A 54 10.07 3.35 -15.71
N ILE A 55 9.97 3.72 -14.43
CA ILE A 55 8.83 3.35 -13.59
C ILE A 55 7.54 3.86 -14.21
N SER A 56 6.65 2.93 -14.55
CA SER A 56 5.29 3.20 -15.01
C SER A 56 4.33 3.19 -13.83
N VAL A 57 3.40 4.15 -13.80
CA VAL A 57 2.41 4.29 -12.73
C VAL A 57 1.01 4.17 -13.31
N TYR A 58 0.21 3.31 -12.69
CA TYR A 58 -1.19 3.10 -13.04
C TYR A 58 -2.10 3.47 -11.85
N LEU A 59 -3.18 4.15 -12.19
CA LEU A 59 -4.26 4.63 -11.33
C LEU A 59 -5.58 3.95 -11.74
N PRO A 60 -6.65 4.03 -10.93
CA PRO A 60 -7.90 3.32 -11.22
C PRO A 60 -8.43 3.55 -12.64
N GLU A 61 -8.30 4.76 -13.15
CA GLU A 61 -8.76 5.18 -14.48
C GLU A 61 -8.02 4.51 -15.65
N ASN A 62 -6.80 4.00 -15.44
CA ASN A 62 -5.93 3.53 -16.51
C ASN A 62 -5.33 2.13 -16.26
N LEU A 63 -5.66 1.49 -15.13
CA LEU A 63 -5.19 0.14 -14.78
C LEU A 63 -5.52 -0.91 -15.85
N HIS A 64 -6.64 -0.76 -16.55
CA HIS A 64 -7.07 -1.66 -17.61
C HIS A 64 -6.10 -1.71 -18.81
N TYR A 65 -5.27 -0.69 -19.02
CA TYR A 65 -4.22 -0.75 -20.04
C TYR A 65 -3.07 -1.68 -19.66
N TYR A 66 -2.91 -1.96 -18.36
CA TYR A 66 -1.90 -2.88 -17.85
C TYR A 66 -2.47 -4.28 -17.61
N LEU A 67 -3.63 -4.38 -16.96
CA LEU A 67 -4.28 -5.64 -16.60
C LEU A 67 -5.44 -5.94 -17.55
N ASP A 68 -5.11 -6.53 -18.71
CA ASP A 68 -6.04 -6.92 -19.78
C ASP A 68 -7.17 -7.84 -19.29
N GLY A 69 -8.32 -7.24 -18.92
CA GLY A 69 -9.45 -7.92 -18.29
C GLY A 69 -9.28 -8.22 -16.79
N GLY A 70 -8.06 -8.22 -16.26
CA GLY A 70 -7.77 -8.46 -14.84
C GLY A 70 -8.02 -7.26 -13.91
N ALA A 71 -8.13 -6.04 -14.46
CA ALA A 71 -8.22 -4.82 -13.66
C ALA A 71 -9.42 -4.77 -12.71
N GLU A 72 -10.58 -5.27 -13.13
CA GLU A 72 -11.82 -5.19 -12.35
C GLU A 72 -11.70 -5.87 -10.98
N PHE A 73 -10.96 -6.98 -10.90
CA PHE A 73 -10.70 -7.66 -9.64
C PHE A 73 -10.00 -6.73 -8.63
N TYR A 74 -8.99 -5.97 -9.05
CA TYR A 74 -8.26 -5.05 -8.18
C TYR A 74 -9.10 -3.84 -7.81
N LEU A 75 -9.80 -3.26 -8.79
CA LEU A 75 -10.68 -2.10 -8.60
C LEU A 75 -11.76 -2.40 -7.54
N ASN A 76 -12.40 -3.56 -7.64
CA ASN A 76 -13.41 -4.02 -6.69
C ASN A 76 -12.83 -4.36 -5.30
N ASN A 77 -11.51 -4.54 -5.20
CA ASN A 77 -10.81 -4.84 -3.97
C ASN A 77 -9.94 -3.67 -3.47
N GLY A 78 -10.37 -2.44 -3.76
CA GLY A 78 -9.81 -1.25 -3.12
C GLY A 78 -8.45 -0.84 -3.65
N PHE A 79 -8.14 -1.14 -4.90
CA PHE A 79 -6.97 -0.62 -5.61
C PHE A 79 -6.86 0.91 -5.49
N VAL A 80 -5.63 1.38 -5.25
CA VAL A 80 -5.28 2.81 -5.18
C VAL A 80 -4.29 3.17 -6.28
N LYS A 81 -3.22 2.38 -6.42
CA LYS A 81 -2.12 2.66 -7.35
C LYS A 81 -1.31 1.39 -7.60
N LEU A 82 -0.69 1.30 -8.77
CA LEU A 82 0.37 0.37 -9.12
C LEU A 82 1.58 1.17 -9.63
N ALA A 83 2.78 0.83 -9.17
CA ALA A 83 4.04 1.17 -9.84
C ALA A 83 4.71 -0.11 -10.35
N THR A 84 5.18 -0.12 -11.60
CA THR A 84 5.82 -1.27 -12.23
C THR A 84 7.00 -0.88 -13.10
N SER A 85 7.99 -1.75 -13.22
CA SER A 85 9.19 -1.56 -14.05
C SER A 85 9.91 -2.90 -14.26
N LEU A 86 10.71 -2.97 -15.32
CA LEU A 86 11.66 -4.04 -15.57
C LEU A 86 13.00 -3.73 -14.89
N VAL A 87 13.46 -4.67 -14.07
CA VAL A 87 14.74 -4.58 -13.35
C VAL A 87 15.58 -5.79 -13.70
N ALA A 88 16.85 -5.60 -14.04
CA ALA A 88 17.78 -6.69 -14.29
C ALA A 88 18.89 -6.71 -13.25
N SER A 89 19.32 -7.90 -12.85
CA SER A 89 20.62 -8.05 -12.17
C SER A 89 21.72 -7.88 -13.20
N LYS A 90 22.77 -7.11 -12.87
CA LYS A 90 23.96 -6.96 -13.72
C LYS A 90 24.74 -8.27 -13.92
N LYS A 91 24.47 -9.29 -13.08
CA LYS A 91 25.12 -10.61 -13.18
C LYS A 91 24.44 -11.53 -14.21
N THR A 92 23.11 -11.49 -14.27
CA THR A 92 22.32 -12.36 -15.15
C THR A 92 21.90 -11.67 -16.45
N ASP A 93 21.79 -10.34 -16.43
CA ASP A 93 21.24 -9.48 -17.49
C ASP A 93 19.84 -9.94 -17.98
N GLN A 94 19.11 -10.67 -17.13
CA GLN A 94 17.74 -11.09 -17.36
C GLN A 94 16.77 -10.18 -16.61
N ASP A 95 15.64 -9.89 -17.23
CA ASP A 95 14.65 -8.98 -16.69
C ASP A 95 13.78 -9.65 -15.61
N ILE A 96 13.41 -8.85 -14.61
CA ILE A 96 12.44 -9.15 -13.56
C ILE A 96 11.41 -8.03 -13.60
N THR A 97 10.14 -8.37 -13.85
CA THR A 97 9.06 -7.41 -13.67
C THR A 97 8.81 -7.26 -12.18
N VAL A 98 8.91 -6.03 -11.67
CA VAL A 98 8.63 -5.72 -10.27
C VAL A 98 7.40 -4.84 -10.21
N GLU A 99 6.37 -5.27 -9.49
CA GLU A 99 5.11 -4.57 -9.32
C GLU A 99 4.89 -4.25 -7.84
N VAL A 100 4.56 -3.00 -7.54
CA VAL A 100 4.19 -2.53 -6.20
C VAL A 100 2.78 -1.96 -6.28
N TYR A 101 1.81 -2.71 -5.74
CA TYR A 101 0.42 -2.30 -5.62
C TYR A 101 0.18 -1.69 -4.24
N ARG A 102 -0.68 -0.67 -4.20
CA ARG A 102 -1.28 -0.15 -2.98
C ARG A 102 -2.78 -0.29 -3.04
N VAL A 103 -3.37 -0.73 -1.93
CA VAL A 103 -4.81 -0.78 -1.70
C VAL A 103 -5.22 0.14 -0.54
N GLN A 104 -6.52 0.27 -0.29
CA GLN A 104 -7.03 1.14 0.77
C GLN A 104 -6.81 0.55 2.17
N LYS A 105 -6.91 -0.78 2.32
CA LYS A 105 -6.86 -1.47 3.63
C LYS A 105 -5.99 -2.72 3.60
N PRO A 106 -5.30 -3.06 4.71
CA PRO A 106 -4.50 -4.29 4.78
C PRO A 106 -5.31 -5.57 4.52
N SER A 107 -6.58 -5.62 4.95
CA SER A 107 -7.44 -6.78 4.69
C SER A 107 -7.74 -7.00 3.21
N GLN A 108 -7.67 -5.95 2.37
CA GLN A 108 -7.82 -6.06 0.93
C GLN A 108 -6.55 -6.59 0.28
N ALA A 109 -5.37 -6.16 0.76
CA ALA A 109 -4.09 -6.68 0.29
C ALA A 109 -4.01 -8.18 0.58
N ASP A 110 -4.38 -8.58 1.81
CA ASP A 110 -4.48 -10.00 2.20
C ASP A 110 -5.47 -10.78 1.33
N PHE A 111 -6.64 -10.20 1.03
CA PHE A 111 -7.64 -10.86 0.19
C PHE A 111 -7.13 -11.10 -1.23
N ILE A 112 -6.52 -10.09 -1.87
CA ILE A 112 -5.93 -10.22 -3.20
C ILE A 112 -4.84 -11.29 -3.19
N TYR A 113 -3.87 -11.18 -2.26
CA TYR A 113 -2.78 -12.14 -2.11
C TYR A 113 -3.27 -13.58 -1.98
N ARG A 114 -4.21 -13.83 -1.05
CA ARG A 114 -4.74 -15.19 -0.82
C ARG A 114 -5.51 -15.72 -2.01
N THR A 115 -6.27 -14.86 -2.70
CA THR A 115 -7.03 -15.24 -3.89
C THR A 115 -6.11 -15.65 -5.02
N GLU A 116 -5.04 -14.88 -5.28
CA GLU A 116 -4.10 -15.18 -6.36
C GLU A 116 -3.16 -16.34 -6.05
N ARG A 117 -2.73 -16.47 -4.79
CA ARG A 117 -1.94 -17.61 -4.32
C ARG A 117 -2.74 -18.92 -4.38
N GLY A 118 -4.05 -18.86 -4.17
CA GLY A 118 -4.92 -20.03 -4.06
C GLY A 118 -4.57 -20.91 -2.84
N ASP A 119 -4.60 -22.22 -3.05
CA ASP A 119 -4.39 -23.23 -2.00
C ASP A 119 -2.92 -23.47 -1.64
N SER A 120 -1.97 -22.89 -2.39
CA SER A 120 -0.54 -23.02 -2.12
C SER A 120 -0.19 -22.48 -0.73
N PRO A 121 0.69 -23.14 0.06
CA PRO A 121 1.06 -22.66 1.38
C PRO A 121 1.90 -21.38 1.30
N ASP A 122 1.85 -20.56 2.36
CA ASP A 122 2.83 -19.48 2.53
C ASP A 122 4.20 -20.14 2.76
N ASN A 123 5.12 -19.96 1.82
CA ASN A 123 6.42 -20.64 1.79
C ASN A 123 7.59 -19.65 1.67
N PHE A 124 7.31 -18.34 1.72
CA PHE A 124 8.30 -17.29 1.63
C PHE A 124 8.15 -16.34 2.83
N PRO A 125 9.01 -16.45 3.87
CA PRO A 125 8.86 -15.70 5.12
C PRO A 125 9.34 -14.25 4.96
N ILE A 126 8.58 -13.45 4.21
CA ILE A 126 8.76 -12.01 4.02
C ILE A 126 7.42 -11.29 4.15
N GLY A 127 7.46 -10.02 4.58
CA GLY A 127 6.26 -9.23 4.84
C GLY A 127 5.39 -9.85 5.94
N ASP A 128 4.10 -9.54 5.90
CA ASP A 128 3.09 -10.15 6.76
C ASP A 128 2.77 -11.59 6.29
N LYS A 129 2.76 -11.80 4.96
CA LYS A 129 2.63 -13.09 4.28
C LYS A 129 3.36 -13.06 2.96
N GLY A 130 3.97 -14.18 2.58
CA GLY A 130 4.69 -14.30 1.32
C GLY A 130 4.65 -15.71 0.73
N TYR A 131 4.62 -15.74 -0.60
CA TYR A 131 4.60 -16.94 -1.41
C TYR A 131 5.60 -16.79 -2.55
N ARG A 132 6.28 -17.88 -2.88
CA ARG A 132 7.12 -18.02 -4.06
C ARG A 132 6.94 -19.36 -4.74
N SER A 133 7.12 -19.35 -6.05
CA SER A 133 7.27 -20.51 -6.91
C SER A 133 8.32 -20.22 -7.98
N ASP A 134 8.51 -21.16 -8.91
CA ASP A 134 9.45 -20.99 -10.01
C ASP A 134 9.09 -19.74 -10.83
N GLY A 135 9.97 -18.75 -10.82
CA GLY A 135 9.82 -17.50 -11.56
C GLY A 135 8.78 -16.52 -11.03
N TYR A 136 8.14 -16.78 -9.88
CA TYR A 136 7.11 -15.91 -9.33
C TYR A 136 7.24 -15.75 -7.81
N MET A 137 7.14 -14.51 -7.34
CA MET A 137 7.06 -14.18 -5.92
C MET A 137 5.98 -13.14 -5.69
N GLN A 138 5.26 -13.27 -4.59
CA GLN A 138 4.40 -12.21 -4.09
C GLN A 138 4.43 -12.15 -2.57
N PHE A 139 4.26 -10.95 -2.02
CA PHE A 139 4.10 -10.76 -0.59
C PHE A 139 3.23 -9.55 -0.29
N VAL A 140 2.65 -9.54 0.90
CA VAL A 140 1.90 -8.40 1.44
C VAL A 140 2.59 -7.82 2.67
N LYS A 141 2.55 -6.49 2.80
CA LYS A 141 2.99 -5.77 4.00
C LYS A 141 2.10 -4.54 4.19
N GLY A 142 1.24 -4.58 5.20
CA GLY A 142 0.23 -3.56 5.42
C GLY A 142 -0.69 -3.40 4.20
N VAL A 143 -0.73 -2.19 3.62
CA VAL A 143 -1.56 -1.86 2.44
C VAL A 143 -0.90 -2.16 1.10
N PHE A 144 0.28 -2.76 1.10
CA PHE A 144 1.03 -3.06 -0.11
C PHE A 144 0.99 -4.53 -0.46
N LEU A 145 0.82 -4.81 -1.75
CA LEU A 145 1.05 -6.10 -2.38
C LEU A 145 2.19 -5.91 -3.37
N VAL A 146 3.24 -6.72 -3.25
CA VAL A 146 4.42 -6.65 -4.12
C VAL A 146 4.55 -7.97 -4.87
N LYS A 147 4.83 -7.88 -6.17
CA LYS A 147 5.03 -9.05 -7.03
C LYS A 147 6.33 -8.93 -7.81
N LEU A 148 6.98 -10.06 -8.00
CA LEU A 148 8.17 -10.19 -8.82
C LEU A 148 7.96 -11.36 -9.77
N LEU A 149 8.08 -11.09 -11.07
CA LEU A 149 7.93 -12.08 -12.14
C LEU A 149 9.24 -12.17 -12.92
N ALA A 150 9.80 -13.37 -13.02
CA ALA A 150 10.96 -13.68 -13.83
C ALA A 150 10.60 -14.84 -14.77
N TYR A 151 10.52 -14.57 -16.06
CA TYR A 151 10.22 -15.59 -17.08
C TYR A 151 11.43 -16.51 -17.28
N ASP A 152 11.17 -17.81 -17.39
CA ASP A 152 12.19 -18.86 -17.58
C ASP A 152 13.39 -18.69 -16.62
N ALA A 153 13.09 -18.42 -15.35
CA ALA A 153 14.07 -18.02 -14.36
C ALA A 153 15.14 -19.10 -14.12
N THR A 154 16.39 -18.72 -14.27
CA THR A 154 17.54 -19.49 -13.79
C THR A 154 17.65 -19.41 -12.26
N GLU A 155 18.42 -20.30 -11.63
CA GLU A 155 18.65 -20.25 -10.17
C GLU A 155 19.22 -18.88 -9.75
N ALA A 156 20.17 -18.34 -10.52
CA ALA A 156 20.73 -17.01 -10.27
C ALA A 156 19.66 -15.89 -10.37
N GLN A 157 18.70 -16.04 -11.27
CA GLN A 157 17.59 -15.10 -11.41
C GLN A 157 16.62 -15.21 -10.23
N LEU A 158 16.35 -16.42 -9.74
CA LEU A 158 15.55 -16.64 -8.53
C LEU A 158 16.21 -16.00 -7.30
N GLU A 159 17.53 -16.17 -7.14
CA GLU A 159 18.29 -15.51 -6.06
C GLU A 159 18.21 -13.99 -6.16
N ALA A 160 18.33 -13.45 -7.38
CA ALA A 160 18.19 -12.01 -7.64
C ALA A 160 16.77 -11.50 -7.28
N SER A 161 15.71 -12.22 -7.67
CA SER A 161 14.34 -11.90 -7.28
C SER A 161 14.15 -11.94 -5.76
N VAL A 162 14.73 -12.92 -5.05
CA VAL A 162 14.67 -12.95 -3.57
C VAL A 162 15.36 -11.71 -2.96
N ALA A 163 16.51 -11.30 -3.50
CA ALA A 163 17.22 -10.12 -3.01
C ALA A 163 16.40 -8.84 -3.19
N LEU A 164 15.79 -8.65 -4.36
CA LEU A 164 14.88 -7.53 -4.64
C LEU A 164 13.68 -7.53 -3.68
N ALA A 165 13.02 -8.68 -3.51
CA ALA A 165 11.85 -8.80 -2.64
C ALA A 165 12.16 -8.40 -1.18
N LYS A 166 13.28 -8.88 -0.63
CA LYS A 166 13.74 -8.52 0.72
C LYS A 166 14.07 -7.04 0.86
N PHE A 167 14.69 -6.45 -0.16
CA PHE A 167 15.00 -5.02 -0.13
C PHE A 167 13.74 -4.16 -0.17
N LEU A 168 12.76 -4.52 -0.99
CA LEU A 168 11.47 -3.83 -1.07
C LEU A 168 10.70 -3.96 0.25
N GLU A 169 10.69 -5.15 0.84
CA GLU A 169 10.08 -5.41 2.16
C GLU A 169 10.67 -4.49 3.24
N ALA A 170 12.00 -4.34 3.29
CA ALA A 170 12.69 -3.42 4.20
C ALA A 170 12.42 -1.93 3.89
N SER A 171 12.06 -1.60 2.65
CA SER A 171 11.75 -0.23 2.22
C SER A 171 10.31 0.19 2.55
N ILE A 172 9.44 -0.75 2.89
CA ILE A 172 8.08 -0.50 3.37
C ILE A 172 8.11 -0.36 4.89
N GLN A 173 7.82 0.85 5.37
CA GLN A 173 7.70 1.13 6.80
C GLN A 173 6.46 0.43 7.38
N PRO A 174 6.53 -0.11 8.62
CA PRO A 174 5.39 -0.67 9.33
C PRO A 174 4.33 0.37 9.70
#